data_AF-A0A382M3P0-F1
#
_entry.id   AF-A0A382M3P0-F1
#
_cell.length_a   1.000
_cell.length_b   1.000
_cell.length_c   1.000
_cell.angle_alpha   90.00
_cell.angle_beta   90.00
_cell.angle_gamma   90.00
#
_symmetry.space_group_name_H-M   'P 1'
#
loop_
_entity.id
_entity.type
_entity.pdbx_description
1 polymer ?
#
loop_
_entity_poly.entity_id
_entity_poly.type
_entity_poly.pdbx_seq_one_letter_code
_entity_poly.pdbx_strand_id
1 'polypeptide(L)' 'MRDAVAAERLGIPAIGVMTTQFVSAAELMCRVLGMPDYKFGVIEHPISSADD' A
#
# COMPACT_ATOMS: atom_id res chain seq x y z
N MET A 1 -1.66 3.41 -1.66
CA MET A 1 -0.24 3.87 -1.67
C MET A 1 -0.08 5.37 -1.88
N ARG A 2 -0.76 5.97 -2.87
CA ARG A 2 -0.66 7.41 -3.16
C ARG A 2 -0.80 8.31 -1.92
N ASP A 3 -1.79 8.07 -1.06
CA ASP A 3 -2.05 8.92 0.09
C ASP A 3 -0.96 8.82 1.16
N ALA A 4 -0.50 7.60 1.44
CA ALA A 4 0.62 7.34 2.33
C ALA A 4 1.89 8.07 1.86
N VAL A 5 2.21 7.98 0.57
CA VAL A 5 3.32 8.72 -0.05
C VAL A 5 3.12 10.23 0.02
N ALA A 6 1.90 10.72 -0.16
CA ALA A 6 1.61 12.15 -0.07
C ALA A 6 1.80 12.68 1.36
N ALA A 7 1.37 11.94 2.38
CA ALA A 7 1.57 12.29 3.77
C ALA A 7 3.06 12.36 4.15
N GLU A 8 3.85 11.35 3.75
CA GLU A 8 5.30 11.32 3.99
C GLU A 8 6.02 12.53 3.37
N ARG A 9 5.61 12.93 2.17
CA ARG A 9 6.16 14.13 1.50
C ARG A 9 5.84 15.43 2.22
N LEU A 10 4.77 15.45 3.02
CA LEU A 10 4.40 16.59 3.87
C LEU A 10 5.09 16.52 5.24
N GLY A 11 5.96 15.52 5.49
CA GLY A 11 6.60 15.29 6.77
C GLY A 11 5.65 14.70 7.82
N ILE A 12 4.49 14.20 7.41
CA ILE A 12 3.52 13.52 8.28
C ILE A 12 3.81 12.03 8.21
N PRO A 13 4.18 11.38 9.34
CA PRO A 13 4.46 9.95 9.34
C PRO A 13 3.20 9.17 8.98
N ALA A 14 3.28 8.34 7.94
CA ALA A 14 2.19 7.52 7.45
C ALA A 14 2.68 6.12 7.07
N ILE A 15 1.81 5.13 7.24
CA ILE A 15 2.04 3.75 6.80
C ILE A 15 0.86 3.27 5.94
N GLY A 16 1.17 2.74 4.76
CA GLY A 16 0.19 2.02 3.96
C GLY A 16 -0.06 0.62 4.53
N VAL A 17 -1.30 0.14 4.50
CA VAL A 17 -1.62 -1.27 4.78
C VAL A 17 -2.31 -1.86 3.55
N MET A 18 -1.74 -2.92 2.99
CA MET A 18 -2.21 -3.56 1.77
C MET A 18 -2.59 -5.01 2.07
N THR A 19 -3.56 -5.54 1.33
CA THR A 19 -3.84 -6.97 1.37
C THR A 19 -2.92 -7.73 0.42
N THR A 20 -2.66 -9.00 0.69
CA THR A 20 -1.74 -9.87 -0.09
C THR A 20 -1.94 -9.78 -1.61
N GLN A 21 -3.19 -9.67 -2.08
CA GLN A 21 -3.53 -9.57 -3.50
C GLN A 21 -3.06 -8.28 -4.19
N PHE A 22 -2.79 -7.21 -3.42
CA PHE A 22 -2.45 -5.90 -3.95
C PHE A 22 -0.98 -5.52 -3.75
N VAL A 23 -0.14 -6.44 -3.25
CA VAL A 23 1.29 -6.16 -2.98
C VAL A 23 2.02 -5.68 -4.25
N SER A 24 1.87 -6.37 -5.37
CA SER A 24 2.54 -6.00 -6.63
C SER A 24 2.07 -4.63 -7.16
N ALA A 25 0.78 -4.33 -7.05
CA ALA A 25 0.23 -3.03 -7.42
C ALA A 25 0.74 -1.91 -6.51
N ALA A 26 0.86 -2.19 -5.21
CA ALA A 26 1.40 -1.25 -4.23
C ALA A 26 2.87 -0.93 -4.49
N GLU A 27 3.69 -1.95 -4.77
CA GLU A 27 5.11 -1.78 -5.15
C GLU A 27 5.27 -0.97 -6.43
N LEU A 28 4.44 -1.23 -7.45
CA LEU A 28 4.45 -0.45 -8.68
C LEU A 28 4.10 1.01 -8.42
N MET A 29 3.08 1.28 -7.60
CA MET A 29 2.72 2.65 -7.22
C MET A 29 3.85 3.35 -6.48
N CYS A 30 4.54 2.68 -5.55
CA CYS A 30 5.70 3.23 -4.86
C CYS A 30 6.79 3.68 -5.84
N ARG A 31 7.11 2.84 -6.84
CA ARG A 31 8.09 3.17 -7.88
C ARG A 31 7.65 4.37 -8.74
N VAL A 32 6.40 4.37 -9.20
CA VAL A 32 5.83 5.47 -10.01
C VAL A 32 5.85 6.79 -9.24
N LEU A 33 5.64 6.73 -7.92
CA LEU A 33 5.65 7.90 -7.05
C LEU A 33 7.06 8.28 -6.54
N GLY A 34 8.12 7.63 -7.03
CA GLY A 34 9.51 7.97 -6.68
C GLY A 34 9.94 7.57 -5.27
N MET A 35 9.23 6.63 -4.62
CA MET A 35 9.58 6.09 -3.31
C MET A 35 9.66 4.55 -3.36
N PRO A 36 10.59 3.98 -4.14
CA PRO A 36 10.64 2.54 -4.39
C PRO A 36 10.87 1.69 -3.13
N ASP A 37 11.53 2.25 -2.11
CA ASP A 37 11.85 1.56 -0.85
C ASP A 37 10.80 1.80 0.26
N TYR A 38 9.69 2.47 -0.05
CA TYR A 38 8.66 2.77 0.93
C TYR A 38 8.00 1.50 1.46
N LYS A 39 8.05 1.33 2.78
CA LYS A 39 7.53 0.15 3.48
C LYS A 39 6.04 0.31 3.75
N PHE A 40 5.30 -0.78 3.57
CA PHE A 40 3.88 -0.89 3.91
C PHE A 40 3.62 -2.21 4.63
N GLY A 41 2.62 -2.21 5.51
CA GLY A 41 2.15 -3.43 6.15
C GLY A 41 1.37 -4.29 5.15
N VAL A 42 1.58 -5.61 5.22
CA VAL A 42 0.82 -6.58 4.44
C VAL A 42 -0.04 -7.39 5.39
N ILE A 43 -1.34 -7.45 5.10
CA ILE A 43 -2.31 -8.29 5.80
C ILE A 43 -2.93 -9.29 4.82
N GLU A 44 -3.48 -10.39 5.31
CA GLU A 44 -4.24 -11.28 4.46
C GLU A 44 -5.45 -10.56 3.86
N HIS A 45 -5.73 -10.83 2.58
CA HIS A 45 -6.97 -10.36 2.00
C HIS A 45 -8.12 -10.99 2.78
N PRO A 46 -9.10 -10.20 3.27
CA PRO A 46 -10.25 -10.80 3.93
C PRO A 46 -10.90 -11.73 2.92
N ILE A 47 -11.00 -13.01 3.29
CA ILE A 47 -11.80 -13.97 2.54
C ILE A 47 -13.25 -13.57 2.77
N SER A 48 -13.74 -12.59 2.01
CA SER A 48 -15.17 -12.45 1.79
C SER A 48 -15.52 -13.52 0.77
N SER A 49 -15.79 -14.74 1.24
CA SER A 49 -16.62 -15.67 0.46
C SER A 49 -17.92 -14.93 0.17
N ALA A 50 -18.04 -14.36 -1.01
CA ALA A 50 -19.33 -14.26 -1.66
C ALA A 50 -19.62 -15.65 -2.23
N ASP A 51 -19.82 -16.62 -1.34
CA ASP A 51 -20.56 -17.84 -1.67
C ASP A 51 -22.04 -17.52 -1.38
N ASP A 52 -22.61 -16.68 -2.26
CA ASP A 52 -23.98 -16.68 -2.81
C ASP A 52 -24.07 -15.58 -3.89
#